data_AF-A0A8B6XR96-F1
#
_entry.id   AF-A0A8B6XR96-F1
#
_cell.length_a   1.000
_cell.length_b   1.000
_cell.length_c   1.000
_cell.angle_alpha   90.00
_cell.angle_beta   90.00
_cell.angle_gamma   90.00
#
_symmetry.space_group_name_H-M   'P 1'
#
loop_
_entity.id
_entity.type
_entity.pdbx_description
1 polymer ?
#
loop_
_entity_poly.entity_id
_entity_poly.type
_entity_poly.pdbx_seq_one_letter_code
_entity_poly.pdbx_strand_id
1 'polypeptide(L)'
;MTLLSVSLALQGIFLSFANIPILSDMHNSVKNAGMNVSSETSALLSGLFVAFISLGNTVGPIFGTNLTEKYGFSWATSVMSFIIFGVMIILMLGTLIENRINKRLEQKNGGSKCECRF
;
A
#
# COMPACT_ATOMS: atom_id res chain seq x y z
N MET A 1 -15.64 28.29 -2.93
CA MET A 1 -14.74 27.64 -3.92
C MET A 1 -13.32 27.41 -3.39
N THR A 2 -12.74 28.35 -2.65
CA THR A 2 -11.39 28.22 -2.06
C THR A 2 -11.19 26.99 -1.17
N LEU A 3 -12.19 26.62 -0.36
CA LEU A 3 -12.13 25.43 0.52
C LEU A 3 -11.88 24.13 -0.26
N LEU A 4 -12.56 23.92 -1.38
CA LEU A 4 -12.39 22.72 -2.21
C LEU A 4 -11.00 22.65 -2.82
N SER A 5 -10.46 23.80 -3.25
CA SER A 5 -9.10 23.90 -3.81
C SER A 5 -8.04 23.53 -2.77
N VAL A 6 -8.19 24.00 -1.54
CA VAL A 6 -7.26 23.67 -0.44
C VAL A 6 -7.33 22.18 -0.10
N SER A 7 -8.54 21.60 -0.04
CA SER A 7 -8.72 20.18 0.22
C SER A 7 -8.13 19.29 -0.87
N LEU A 8 -8.33 19.63 -2.15
CA LEU A 8 -7.75 18.87 -3.27
C LEU A 8 -6.22 18.96 -3.30
N ALA A 9 -5.67 20.14 -3.06
CA ALA A 9 -4.21 20.33 -2.98
C ALA A 9 -3.62 19.46 -1.87
N LEU A 10 -4.25 19.46 -0.70
CA LEU A 10 -3.82 18.67 0.43
C LEU A 10 -3.91 17.16 0.14
N GLN A 11 -4.99 16.70 -0.49
CA GLN A 11 -5.16 15.30 -0.87
C GLN A 11 -4.08 14.83 -1.87
N GLY A 12 -3.69 15.69 -2.82
CA GLY A 12 -2.61 15.37 -3.77
C GLY A 12 -1.25 15.17 -3.10
N ILE A 13 -0.93 15.99 -2.09
CA ILE A 13 0.31 15.86 -1.31
C ILE A 13 0.32 14.51 -0.58
N PHE A 14 -0.76 14.19 0.12
CA PHE A 14 -0.85 12.94 0.87
C PHE A 14 -0.78 11.70 -0.01
N LEU A 15 -1.47 11.71 -1.16
CA LEU A 15 -1.45 10.58 -2.08
C LEU A 15 -0.04 10.31 -2.62
N SER A 16 0.70 11.37 -2.93
CA SER A 16 2.09 11.27 -3.40
C SER A 16 3.01 10.69 -2.32
N PHE A 17 2.88 11.18 -1.08
CA PHE A 17 3.65 10.67 0.06
C PHE A 17 3.35 9.20 0.37
N ALA A 18 2.12 8.74 0.15
CA ALA A 18 1.77 7.33 0.36
C ALA A 18 2.28 6.43 -0.77
N ASN A 19 2.25 6.88 -2.03
CA ASN A 19 2.62 6.03 -3.18
C ASN A 19 4.11 5.69 -3.24
N ILE A 20 4.98 6.62 -2.83
CA ILE A 20 6.45 6.46 -2.86
C ILE A 20 6.93 5.26 -2.02
N PRO A 21 6.56 5.11 -0.73
CA PRO A 21 6.97 3.98 0.08
C PRO A 21 6.31 2.67 -0.34
N ILE A 22 5.05 2.67 -0.79
CA ILE A 22 4.33 1.43 -1.18
C ILE A 22 5.09 0.66 -2.26
N LEU A 23 5.52 1.35 -3.31
CA LEU A 23 6.26 0.70 -4.40
C LEU A 23 7.66 0.26 -3.95
N SER A 24 8.29 1.04 -3.07
CA SER A 24 9.62 0.73 -2.52
C SER A 24 9.59 -0.50 -1.62
N ASP A 25 8.58 -0.60 -0.75
CA ASP A 25 8.35 -1.75 0.13
C ASP A 25 8.09 -3.01 -0.69
N MET A 26 7.21 -2.93 -1.70
CA MET A 26 6.92 -4.07 -2.57
C MET A 26 8.17 -4.60 -3.28
N HIS A 27 9.06 -3.70 -3.72
CA HIS A 27 10.32 -4.09 -4.35
C HIS A 27 11.31 -4.70 -3.34
N ASN A 28 11.32 -4.21 -2.10
CA ASN A 28 12.14 -4.75 -1.02
C ASN A 28 11.68 -6.16 -0.61
N SER A 29 10.37 -6.42 -0.57
CA SER A 29 9.83 -7.75 -0.27
C SER A 29 10.21 -8.78 -1.35
N VAL A 30 10.20 -8.38 -2.63
CA VAL A 30 10.67 -9.24 -3.75
C VAL A 30 12.16 -9.56 -3.62
N LYS A 31 12.98 -8.55 -3.27
CA LYS A 31 14.41 -8.74 -3.03
C LYS A 31 14.68 -9.69 -1.86
N ASN A 32 13.89 -9.59 -0.79
CA ASN A 32 14.03 -10.46 0.39
C ASN A 32 13.56 -11.90 0.14
N ALA A 33 12.65 -12.10 -0.82
CA ALA A 33 12.20 -13.42 -1.25
C ALA A 33 13.24 -14.21 -2.08
N GLY A 34 14.43 -13.64 -2.33
CA GLY A 34 15.51 -14.30 -3.06
C GLY A 34 15.27 -14.42 -4.57
N MET A 35 14.18 -13.83 -5.09
CA MET A 35 14.05 -13.62 -6.53
C MET A 35 15.12 -12.62 -6.96
N ASN A 36 15.87 -12.99 -7.99
CA ASN A 36 16.71 -12.04 -8.69
C ASN A 36 15.84 -10.84 -9.07
N VAL A 37 16.20 -9.65 -8.57
CA VAL A 37 15.67 -8.36 -9.04
C VAL A 37 16.20 -8.13 -10.46
N SER A 38 15.84 -9.04 -11.36
CA SER A 38 15.99 -8.88 -12.79
C SER A 38 14.96 -7.86 -13.23
N SER A 39 15.31 -7.05 -14.23
CA SER A 39 14.44 -5.97 -14.74
C SER A 39 13.04 -6.46 -15.11
N GLU A 40 12.89 -7.74 -15.43
CA GLU A 40 11.63 -8.42 -15.71
C GLU A 40 10.68 -8.48 -14.49
N THR A 41 11.18 -8.87 -13.31
CA THR A 41 10.36 -8.99 -12.10
C THR A 41 9.84 -7.63 -11.63
N SER A 42 10.69 -6.60 -11.67
CA SER A 42 10.29 -5.22 -11.32
C SER A 42 9.29 -4.64 -12.33
N ALA A 43 9.41 -5.01 -13.61
CA ALA A 43 8.44 -4.63 -14.66
C ALA A 43 7.07 -5.31 -14.43
N LEU A 44 7.06 -6.61 -14.10
CA LEU A 44 5.82 -7.32 -13.76
C LEU A 44 5.17 -6.74 -12.50
N LEU A 45 5.97 -6.39 -11.50
CA LEU A 45 5.51 -5.82 -10.24
C LEU A 45 4.84 -4.45 -10.43
N SER A 46 5.49 -3.56 -11.17
CA SER A 46 4.95 -2.24 -11.49
C SER A 46 3.71 -2.34 -12.39
N GLY A 47 3.69 -3.26 -13.36
CA GLY A 47 2.51 -3.54 -14.18
C GLY A 47 1.31 -4.01 -13.36
N LEU A 48 1.53 -4.91 -12.39
CA LEU A 48 0.49 -5.37 -11.48
C LEU A 48 0.00 -4.23 -10.58
N PHE A 49 0.90 -3.42 -10.03
CA PHE A 49 0.54 -2.26 -9.22
C PHE A 49 -0.34 -1.27 -9.99
N VAL A 50 0.05 -0.92 -11.23
CA VAL A 50 -0.74 -0.03 -12.08
C VAL A 50 -2.11 -0.64 -12.42
N ALA A 51 -2.19 -1.95 -12.67
CA ALA A 51 -3.46 -2.62 -12.90
C ALA A 51 -4.41 -2.48 -11.70
N PHE A 52 -3.92 -2.65 -10.47
CA PHE A 52 -4.71 -2.42 -9.25
C PHE A 52 -5.13 -0.95 -9.09
N ILE A 53 -4.25 0.01 -9.40
CA ILE A 53 -4.61 1.43 -9.39
C ILE A 53 -5.72 1.72 -10.41
N SER A 54 -5.63 1.16 -11.63
CA SER A 54 -6.68 1.30 -12.64
C SER A 54 -8.01 0.67 -12.18
N LEU A 55 -7.97 -0.51 -11.54
CA LEU A 55 -9.15 -1.12 -10.94
C LEU A 55 -9.76 -0.20 -9.87
N GLY A 56 -8.95 0.33 -8.96
CA GLY A 56 -9.41 1.29 -7.95
C GLY A 56 -10.02 2.55 -8.57
N ASN A 57 -9.44 3.07 -9.65
CA ASN A 57 -9.93 4.25 -10.35
C ASN A 57 -11.26 4.00 -11.10
N THR A 58 -11.57 2.76 -11.43
CA THR A 58 -12.89 2.40 -12.00
C THR A 58 -13.92 2.10 -10.91
N VAL A 59 -13.57 1.30 -9.90
CA VAL A 59 -14.48 0.88 -8.82
C VAL A 59 -14.81 2.03 -7.86
N GLY A 60 -13.84 2.89 -7.57
CA GLY A 60 -13.98 4.04 -6.68
C GLY A 60 -15.14 4.97 -7.05
N PRO A 61 -15.18 5.55 -8.26
CA PRO A 61 -16.29 6.42 -8.68
C PRO A 61 -17.61 5.66 -8.83
N ILE A 62 -17.62 4.39 -9.27
CA ILE A 62 -18.87 3.62 -9.36
C ILE A 62 -19.51 3.47 -7.97
N PHE A 63 -18.71 3.08 -6.98
CA PHE A 63 -19.19 2.93 -5.61
C PHE A 63 -19.50 4.28 -4.95
N GLY A 64 -18.64 5.28 -5.15
CA GLY A 64 -18.78 6.62 -4.58
C GLY A 64 -20.00 7.38 -5.11
N THR A 65 -20.27 7.28 -6.41
CA THR A 65 -21.43 7.92 -7.04
C THR A 65 -22.74 7.28 -6.56
N ASN A 66 -22.82 5.94 -6.54
CA ASN A 66 -24.01 5.23 -6.05
C ASN A 66 -24.33 5.55 -4.57
N LEU A 67 -23.30 5.68 -3.71
CA LEU A 67 -23.50 6.11 -2.32
C LEU A 67 -23.97 7.56 -2.22
N THR A 68 -23.38 8.45 -3.03
CA THR A 68 -23.70 9.88 -3.01
C THR A 68 -25.12 10.16 -3.51
N GLU A 69 -25.59 9.42 -4.51
CA GLU A 69 -26.96 9.55 -5.04
C GLU A 69 -28.03 9.08 -4.05
N LYS A 70 -27.77 8.03 -3.26
CA LYS A 70 -28.77 7.47 -2.33
C LYS A 70 -28.77 8.10 -0.94
N TYR A 71 -27.61 8.47 -0.40
CA TYR A 71 -27.45 8.91 0.99
C TYR A 71 -26.93 10.35 1.14
N GLY A 72 -26.64 11.02 0.02
CA GLY A 72 -26.08 12.36 0.00
C GLY A 72 -24.57 12.40 0.26
N PHE A 73 -23.95 13.53 -0.10
CA PHE A 73 -22.50 13.71 -0.09
C PHE A 73 -21.85 13.56 1.30
N SER A 74 -22.55 13.98 2.36
CA SER A 74 -22.03 13.93 3.72
C SER A 74 -21.80 12.49 4.20
N TRP A 75 -22.79 11.60 3.97
CA TRP A 75 -22.66 10.19 4.36
C TRP A 75 -21.65 9.44 3.47
N ALA A 76 -21.62 9.73 2.18
CA ALA A 76 -20.67 9.11 1.26
C ALA A 76 -19.20 9.41 1.64
N THR A 77 -18.90 10.65 2.01
CA THR A 77 -17.54 11.05 2.43
C THR A 77 -17.12 10.44 3.76
N SER A 78 -18.04 10.28 4.72
CA SER A 78 -17.76 9.55 5.97
C SER A 78 -17.43 8.08 5.72
N VAL A 79 -18.22 7.38 4.88
CA VAL A 79 -17.97 5.97 4.55
C VAL A 79 -16.64 5.80 3.82
N MET A 80 -16.34 6.65 2.84
CA MET A 80 -15.06 6.60 2.13
C MET A 80 -13.87 6.86 3.05
N SER A 81 -13.98 7.83 3.97
CA SER A 81 -12.94 8.10 4.95
C SER A 81 -12.70 6.92 5.89
N PHE A 82 -13.78 6.23 6.30
CA PHE A 82 -13.69 5.05 7.14
C PHE A 82 -13.03 3.87 6.42
N ILE A 83 -13.35 3.66 5.14
CA ILE A 83 -12.72 2.63 4.30
C ILE A 83 -11.22 2.91 4.18
N ILE A 84 -10.83 4.15 3.85
CA ILE A 84 -9.42 4.54 3.74
C ILE A 84 -8.70 4.33 5.06
N PHE A 85 -9.32 4.72 6.18
CA PHE A 85 -8.75 4.51 7.51
C PHE A 85 -8.55 3.02 7.83
N GLY A 86 -9.52 2.18 7.48
CA GLY A 86 -9.41 0.72 7.61
C GLY A 86 -8.26 0.14 6.78
N VAL A 87 -8.11 0.58 5.52
CA VAL A 87 -6.99 0.16 4.66
C VAL A 87 -5.65 0.60 5.26
N MET A 88 -5.56 1.83 5.79
CA MET A 88 -4.35 2.32 6.45
C MET A 88 -3.98 1.49 7.68
N ILE A 89 -4.96 1.08 8.50
CA ILE A 89 -4.73 0.17 9.63
C ILE A 89 -4.22 -1.18 9.14
N ILE A 90 -4.82 -1.74 8.08
CA ILE A 90 -4.39 -3.04 7.54
C ILE A 90 -2.95 -2.96 7.01
N LEU A 91 -2.60 -1.90 6.28
CA LEU A 91 -1.23 -1.68 5.79
C LEU A 91 -0.24 -1.48 6.95
N MET A 92 -0.64 -0.75 7.99
CA MET A 92 0.17 -0.57 9.20
C MET A 92 0.38 -1.91 9.91
N LEU A 93 -0.66 -2.74 10.06
CA LEU A 93 -0.53 -4.07 10.64
C LEU A 93 0.34 -4.97 9.77
N GLY A 94 0.19 -4.94 8.45
CA GLY A 94 1.00 -5.71 7.51
C GLY A 94 2.49 -5.37 7.61
N THR A 95 2.84 -4.08 7.57
CA THR A 95 4.23 -3.61 7.73
C THR A 95 4.80 -3.95 9.10
N LEU A 96 4.00 -3.84 10.17
CA LEU A 96 4.43 -4.25 11.51
C LEU A 96 4.66 -5.76 11.60
N ILE A 97 3.80 -6.58 11.01
CA ILE A 97 3.96 -8.03 10.97
C ILE A 97 5.22 -8.39 10.19
N GLU A 98 5.45 -7.80 9.02
CA GLU A 98 6.64 -8.02 8.21
C GLU A 98 7.91 -7.65 8.97
N ASN A 99 7.90 -6.49 9.65
CA ASN A 99 9.02 -6.06 10.49
C ASN A 99 9.27 -7.02 11.67
N ARG A 100 8.22 -7.62 12.24
CA ARG A 100 8.34 -8.63 13.31
C ARG A 100 8.87 -9.97 12.78
N ILE A 101 8.41 -10.42 11.61
CA ILE A 101 8.88 -11.63 10.96
C ILE A 101 10.35 -11.48 10.58
N ASN A 102 10.73 -10.36 9.97
CA ASN A 102 12.12 -10.11 9.58
C ASN A 102 13.06 -10.17 10.80
N LYS A 103 12.70 -9.53 11.92
CA LYS A 103 13.46 -9.65 13.18
C LYS A 103 13.56 -11.09 13.70
N ARG A 104 12.52 -11.92 13.51
CA ARG A 104 12.56 -13.35 13.89
C ARG A 104 13.49 -14.15 12.98
N LEU A 105 13.52 -13.84 11.69
CA LEU A 105 14.40 -14.49 10.72
C LEU A 105 15.87 -14.13 10.97
N GLU A 106 16.17 -12.87 11.30
CA GLU A 106 17.53 -12.43 11.68
C GLU A 106 18.04 -13.15 12.95
N GLN A 107 17.18 -13.38 13.94
CA GLN A 107 17.53 -14.16 15.13
C GLN A 107 17.79 -15.64 14.81
N LYS A 108 17.01 -16.24 13.91
CA LYS A 108 17.20 -17.64 13.50
C LYS A 108 18.46 -17.83 12.65
N ASN A 109 18.80 -16.85 11.80
CA ASN A 109 20.04 -16.86 11.01
C ASN A 109 21.27 -16.49 11.85
N GLY A 110 21.14 -15.62 12.85
CA GLY A 110 22.19 -15.32 13.83
C GLY A 110 22.56 -16.52 14.72
N GLY A 111 21.61 -17.43 14.96
CA GLY A 111 21.85 -18.71 15.66
C GLY A 111 22.42 -19.82 14.77
N SER A 112 22.26 -19.74 13.43
CA SER A 112 22.75 -20.76 12.49
C SER A 112 24.14 -20.44 11.92
N LYS A 113 24.82 -19.38 12.40
CA LYS A 113 26.20 -19.04 11.98
C LYS A 113 27.28 -19.76 12.81
N CYS A 114 26.91 -20.56 13.81
CA CYS A 114 27.84 -21.39 14.59
C CYS A 114 27.94 -22.85 14.13
N GLU A 115 27.26 -23.26 13.05
CA GLU A 115 27.29 -24.65 12.58
C GLU A 115 27.49 -24.76 11.07
N CYS A 116 28.61 -24.22 10.59
CA CYS A 116 29.32 -24.74 9.42
C CYS A 116 30.81 -24.51 9.67
N ARG A 117 31.31 -25.23 10.68
CA ARG A 117 32.74 -25.54 10.84
C ARG A 117 32.99 -26.80 10.02
N PHE A 118 33.58 -26.66 8.83
CA PHE A 118 34.51 -27.62 8.24
C PHE A 118 35.44 -26.86 7.28
#